data_AF-A0A953UR89-F1
#
_entry.id   AF-A0A953UR89-F1
#
_cell.length_a   1.000
_cell.length_b   1.000
_cell.length_c   1.000
_cell.angle_alpha   90.00
_cell.angle_beta   90.00
_cell.angle_gamma   90.00
#
_symmetry.space_group_name_H-M   'P 1'
#
loop_
_entity.id
_entity.type
_entity.pdbx_description
1 polymer ?
#
loop_
_entity_poly.entity_id
_entity_poly.type
_entity_poly.pdbx_seq_one_letter_code
_entity_poly.pdbx_strand_id
1 'polypeptide(L)'
;MIDHSLVISPTAAFVFYLKQGFFLYVWPMIIGFLTILGYQALGRVSMAGTVKWPAVFAVGSVVSMISLFGWTMMVRSLSMIPFYGCGVGLASAMMSRIYAVTLPVHAWLKIPLPRVIWRGDAEGIEKLRQALRARV
;
A
#
# COMPACT_ATOMS: atom_id res chain seq x y z
N MET A 1 -22.12 -1.54 -38.97
CA MET A 1 -23.18 -2.53 -38.75
C MET A 1 -22.65 -3.46 -37.66
N ILE A 2 -23.24 -3.43 -36.46
CA ILE A 2 -22.86 -4.36 -35.40
C ILE A 2 -23.62 -5.65 -35.70
N ASP A 3 -22.89 -6.76 -35.85
CA ASP A 3 -23.49 -8.08 -36.12
C ASP A 3 -24.34 -8.49 -34.91
N HIS A 4 -25.67 -8.45 -35.05
CA HIS A 4 -26.61 -8.88 -34.01
C HIS A 4 -26.73 -10.41 -33.91
N SER A 5 -25.97 -11.15 -34.72
CA SER A 5 -25.93 -12.61 -34.79
C SER A 5 -24.97 -13.25 -33.76
N LEU A 6 -24.21 -12.44 -33.02
CA LEU A 6 -23.29 -12.91 -31.98
C LEU A 6 -24.08 -13.40 -30.75
N VAL A 7 -24.43 -14.68 -30.75
CA VAL A 7 -24.91 -15.38 -29.56
C VAL A 7 -23.73 -15.50 -28.58
N ILE A 8 -23.58 -14.52 -27.70
CA ILE A 8 -22.56 -14.55 -26.65
C ILE A 8 -23.00 -15.60 -25.62
N SER A 9 -22.13 -16.57 -25.34
CA SER A 9 -22.39 -17.54 -24.28
C SER A 9 -22.68 -16.82 -22.96
N PRO A 10 -23.73 -17.21 -22.20
CA PRO A 10 -24.04 -16.62 -20.90
C PRO A 10 -22.83 -16.60 -19.94
N THR A 11 -21.97 -17.61 -20.02
CA THR A 11 -20.71 -17.67 -19.25
C THR A 11 -19.71 -16.59 -19.65
N ALA A 12 -19.56 -16.32 -20.94
CA ALA A 12 -18.66 -15.28 -21.43
C ALA A 12 -19.16 -13.88 -21.03
N ALA A 13 -20.47 -13.64 -21.11
CA ALA A 13 -21.10 -12.42 -20.63
C ALA A 13 -20.90 -12.24 -19.11
N PHE A 14 -21.11 -13.29 -18.32
CA PHE A 14 -20.90 -13.26 -16.87
C PHE A 14 -19.45 -12.92 -16.49
N VAL A 15 -18.47 -13.58 -17.12
CA VAL A 15 -17.04 -13.30 -16.88
C VAL A 15 -16.69 -11.87 -17.29
N PHE A 16 -17.26 -11.36 -18.38
CA PHE A 16 -17.07 -9.98 -18.80
C PHE A 16 -17.57 -8.99 -17.74
N TYR A 17 -18.79 -9.17 -17.22
CA TYR A 17 -19.34 -8.30 -16.18
C TYR A 17 -18.58 -8.40 -14.85
N LEU A 18 -18.12 -9.59 -14.46
CA LEU A 18 -17.25 -9.75 -13.29
C LEU A 18 -15.94 -8.99 -13.44
N LYS A 19 -15.28 -9.14 -14.61
CA LYS A 19 -14.04 -8.42 -14.92
C LYS A 19 -14.28 -6.91 -14.89
N GLN A 20 -15.35 -6.46 -15.54
CA GLN A 20 -15.72 -5.05 -15.58
C GLN A 20 -15.99 -4.50 -14.17
N GLY A 21 -16.75 -5.21 -13.34
CA GLY A 21 -17.01 -4.83 -11.96
C GLY A 21 -15.74 -4.77 -11.10
N PHE A 22 -14.84 -5.75 -11.26
CA PHE A 22 -13.54 -5.74 -10.59
C PHE A 22 -12.74 -4.48 -10.95
N PHE A 23 -12.59 -4.17 -12.25
CA PHE A 23 -11.80 -3.03 -12.69
C PHE A 23 -12.43 -1.69 -12.33
N LEU A 24 -13.76 -1.60 -12.25
CA LEU A 24 -14.46 -0.35 -11.91
C LEU A 24 -14.51 -0.07 -10.40
N TYR A 25 -14.63 -1.10 -9.57
CA TYR A 25 -14.91 -0.93 -8.14
C TYR A 25 -13.78 -1.39 -7.22
N VAL A 26 -13.23 -2.58 -7.49
CA VAL A 26 -12.24 -3.21 -6.60
C VAL A 26 -10.83 -2.71 -6.89
N TRP A 27 -10.48 -2.65 -8.17
CA TRP A 27 -9.16 -2.18 -8.62
C TRP A 27 -8.79 -0.78 -8.13
N PRO A 28 -9.63 0.27 -8.31
CA PRO A 28 -9.29 1.61 -7.80
C PRO A 28 -9.11 1.64 -6.29
N MET A 29 -9.89 0.85 -5.54
CA MET A 29 -9.73 0.72 -4.09
C MET A 29 -8.39 0.08 -3.70
N ILE A 30 -7.98 -1.00 -4.38
CA ILE A 30 -6.68 -1.64 -4.15
C ILE A 30 -5.54 -0.67 -4.46
N ILE A 31 -5.64 0.06 -5.57
CA ILE A 31 -4.63 1.05 -5.96
C ILE A 31 -4.52 2.15 -4.90
N GLY A 32 -5.63 2.78 -4.51
CA GLY A 32 -5.62 3.83 -3.48
C GLY A 32 -5.06 3.35 -2.15
N PHE A 33 -5.39 2.12 -1.78
CA PHE A 33 -4.85 1.48 -0.58
C PHE A 33 -3.32 1.30 -0.66
N LEU A 34 -2.82 0.67 -1.72
CA LEU A 34 -1.40 0.37 -1.89
C LEU A 34 -0.54 1.64 -2.02
N THR A 35 -1.04 2.65 -2.73
CA THR A 35 -0.34 3.92 -2.89
C THR A 35 -0.10 4.60 -1.55
N ILE A 36 -1.14 4.72 -0.71
CA ILE A 36 -1.02 5.36 0.60
C ILE A 36 -0.20 4.52 1.56
N LEU A 37 -0.41 3.20 1.56
CA LEU A 37 0.39 2.29 2.38
C LEU A 37 1.87 2.43 2.06
N GLY A 38 2.20 2.47 0.76
CA GLY A 38 3.55 2.66 0.25
C GLY A 38 4.16 3.99 0.67
N TYR A 39 3.45 5.11 0.48
CA TYR A 39 3.94 6.44 0.88
C TYR A 39 4.16 6.56 2.38
N GLN A 40 3.24 6.03 3.19
CA GLN A 40 3.36 6.04 4.65
C GLN A 40 4.52 5.16 5.13
N ALA A 41 4.74 4.00 4.49
CA ALA A 41 5.90 3.15 4.76
C ALA A 41 7.21 3.86 4.38
N LEU A 42 7.28 4.44 3.17
CA LEU A 42 8.44 5.19 2.70
C LEU A 42 8.80 6.34 3.63
N GLY A 43 7.81 7.14 4.06
CA GLY A 43 8.03 8.26 4.98
C GLY A 43 8.62 7.81 6.33
N ARG A 44 8.20 6.65 6.84
CA ARG A 44 8.76 6.10 8.09
C ARG A 44 10.16 5.53 7.90
N VAL A 45 10.41 4.86 6.78
CA VAL A 45 11.73 4.31 6.42
C VAL A 45 12.74 5.44 6.22
N SER A 46 12.37 6.54 5.55
CA SER A 46 13.26 7.69 5.33
C SER A 46 13.54 8.45 6.63
N MET A 47 12.55 8.60 7.51
CA MET A 47 12.74 9.26 8.81
C MET A 47 13.51 8.41 9.84
N ALA A 48 13.60 7.09 9.66
CA ALA A 48 14.31 6.21 10.59
C ALA A 48 15.83 6.49 10.66
N GLY A 49 16.42 7.12 9.64
CA GLY A 49 17.85 7.51 9.60
C GLY A 49 18.86 6.36 9.56
N THR A 50 18.43 5.12 9.81
CA THR A 50 19.30 3.92 9.84
C THR A 50 19.33 3.16 8.52
N VAL A 51 18.46 3.51 7.57
CA VAL A 51 18.29 2.78 6.31
C VAL A 51 19.18 3.39 5.25
N LYS A 52 19.98 2.55 4.58
CA LYS A 52 20.89 2.99 3.52
C LYS A 52 20.12 3.61 2.35
N TRP A 53 20.66 4.67 1.77
CA TRP A 53 20.05 5.41 0.64
C TRP A 53 19.52 4.52 -0.50
N PRO A 54 20.23 3.47 -0.98
CA PRO A 54 19.72 2.61 -2.05
C PRO A 54 18.42 1.88 -1.70
N ALA A 55 18.22 1.52 -0.42
CA ALA A 55 16.99 0.85 0.01
C ALA A 55 15.82 1.84 0.06
N VAL A 56 16.04 3.08 0.50
CA VAL A 56 15.04 4.16 0.45
C VAL A 56 14.65 4.45 -0.99
N PHE A 57 15.64 4.53 -1.89
CA PHE A 57 15.42 4.73 -3.32
C PHE A 57 14.59 3.59 -3.93
N ALA A 58 14.96 2.33 -3.69
CA ALA A 58 14.24 1.17 -4.21
C ALA A 58 12.76 1.16 -3.74
N VAL A 59 12.50 1.41 -2.46
CA VAL A 59 11.13 1.51 -1.93
C VAL A 59 10.39 2.68 -2.59
N GLY A 60 11.02 3.85 -2.69
CA GLY A 60 10.44 5.02 -3.33
C GLY A 60 10.07 4.78 -4.80
N SER A 61 10.94 4.11 -5.57
CA SER A 61 10.69 3.74 -6.95
C SER A 61 9.51 2.79 -7.08
N VAL A 62 9.45 1.73 -6.25
CA VAL A 62 8.34 0.77 -6.27
C VAL A 62 7.01 1.45 -5.96
N VAL A 63 6.97 2.29 -4.92
CA VAL A 63 5.75 3.03 -4.55
C VAL A 63 5.31 3.96 -5.67
N SER A 64 6.26 4.66 -6.30
CA SER A 64 5.98 5.57 -7.43
C SER A 64 5.47 4.81 -8.66
N MET A 65 6.04 3.65 -8.98
CA MET A 65 5.57 2.78 -10.06
C MET A 65 4.15 2.28 -9.81
N ILE A 66 3.84 1.82 -8.60
CA ILE A 66 2.48 1.39 -8.22
C ILE A 66 1.49 2.55 -8.36
N SER A 67 1.87 3.75 -7.90
CA SER A 67 1.03 4.94 -8.01
C SER A 67 0.76 5.30 -9.48
N LEU A 68 1.80 5.38 -10.32
CA LEU A 68 1.66 5.71 -11.75
C LEU A 68 0.88 4.64 -12.52
N PHE A 69 1.16 3.36 -12.27
CA PHE A 69 0.43 2.25 -12.87
C PHE A 69 -1.04 2.25 -12.46
N GLY A 70 -1.30 2.51 -11.17
CA GLY A 70 -2.64 2.65 -10.65
C GLY A 70 -3.40 3.81 -11.30
N TRP A 71 -2.80 4.99 -11.35
CA TRP A 71 -3.39 6.18 -11.96
C TRP A 71 -3.74 5.96 -13.43
N THR A 72 -2.81 5.44 -14.25
CA THR A 72 -3.06 5.18 -15.68
C THR A 72 -4.23 4.22 -15.92
N MET A 73 -4.46 3.27 -15.02
CA MET A 73 -5.60 2.35 -15.09
C MET A 73 -6.92 2.97 -14.62
N MET A 74 -6.90 4.04 -13.82
CA MET A 74 -8.09 4.71 -13.27
C MET A 74 -8.62 5.90 -14.09
N VAL A 75 -7.83 6.49 -15.01
CA VAL A 75 -8.28 7.67 -15.81
C VAL A 75 -9.51 7.38 -16.71
N ARG A 76 -9.98 6.13 -16.72
CA ARG A 76 -11.06 5.67 -17.60
C ARG A 76 -12.47 6.11 -17.18
N SER A 77 -12.71 6.46 -15.91
CA SER A 77 -14.04 6.95 -15.49
C SER A 77 -14.04 7.72 -14.16
N LEU A 78 -14.85 8.78 -14.08
CA LEU A 78 -15.08 9.54 -12.84
C LEU A 78 -15.71 8.70 -11.72
N SER A 79 -16.45 7.64 -12.07
CA SER A 79 -17.08 6.74 -11.09
C SER A 79 -16.07 5.94 -10.26
N MET A 80 -14.81 5.88 -10.67
CA MET A 80 -13.74 5.18 -9.97
C MET A 80 -13.16 5.98 -8.80
N ILE A 81 -13.36 7.31 -8.79
CA ILE A 81 -12.79 8.23 -7.79
C ILE A 81 -13.23 7.90 -6.35
N PRO A 82 -14.53 7.65 -6.07
CA PRO A 82 -14.96 7.32 -4.71
C PRO A 82 -14.31 6.05 -4.17
N PHE A 83 -14.20 5.01 -5.00
CA PHE A 83 -13.59 3.73 -4.60
C PHE A 83 -12.09 3.87 -4.32
N TYR A 84 -11.39 4.68 -5.13
CA TYR A 84 -10.01 5.07 -4.84
C TYR A 84 -9.91 5.78 -3.49
N GLY A 85 -10.79 6.76 -3.24
CA GLY A 85 -10.89 7.45 -1.96
C GLY A 85 -11.13 6.52 -0.77
N CYS A 86 -11.98 5.51 -0.93
CA CYS A 86 -12.19 4.47 0.08
C CYS A 86 -10.91 3.69 0.38
N GLY A 87 -10.16 3.29 -0.65
CA GLY A 87 -8.86 2.64 -0.49
C GLY A 87 -7.85 3.50 0.27
N VAL A 88 -7.75 4.78 -0.11
CA VAL A 88 -6.93 5.80 0.55
C VAL A 88 -7.31 5.95 2.03
N GLY A 89 -8.61 6.06 2.32
CA GLY A 89 -9.13 6.18 3.68
C GLY A 89 -8.84 4.96 4.54
N LEU A 90 -9.04 3.75 3.99
CA LEU A 90 -8.77 2.49 4.68
C LEU A 90 -7.28 2.35 5.02
N ALA A 91 -6.38 2.60 4.05
CA ALA A 91 -4.94 2.56 4.30
C ALA A 91 -4.52 3.61 5.33
N SER A 92 -5.06 4.83 5.26
CA SER A 92 -4.79 5.88 6.25
C SER A 92 -5.25 5.48 7.64
N ALA A 93 -6.46 4.92 7.78
CA ALA A 93 -6.99 4.43 9.04
C ALA A 93 -6.12 3.30 9.62
N MET A 94 -5.69 2.35 8.80
CA MET A 94 -4.76 1.29 9.22
C MET A 94 -3.41 1.86 9.66
N MET A 95 -2.81 2.74 8.86
CA MET A 95 -1.50 3.32 9.17
C MET A 95 -1.53 4.24 10.40
N SER A 96 -2.67 4.87 10.70
CA SER A 96 -2.86 5.66 11.92
C SER A 96 -2.73 4.85 13.22
N ARG A 97 -2.93 3.52 13.12
CA ARG A 97 -2.76 2.57 14.23
C ARG A 97 -1.34 2.01 14.33
N ILE A 98 -0.46 2.31 13.39
CA ILE A 98 0.93 1.90 13.46
C ILE A 98 1.76 3.07 14.00
N TYR A 99 2.47 2.84 15.10
CA TYR A 99 3.28 3.84 15.78
C TYR A 99 4.66 3.98 15.12
N ALA A 100 5.36 2.87 14.91
CA ALA A 100 6.69 2.85 14.30
C ALA A 100 6.95 1.53 13.56
N VAL A 101 7.85 1.57 12.59
CA VAL A 101 8.43 0.38 11.96
C VAL A 101 9.92 0.40 12.24
N THR A 102 10.41 -0.54 13.04
CA THR A 102 11.82 -0.62 13.43
C THR A 102 12.51 -1.78 12.73
N LEU A 103 13.73 -1.56 12.27
CA LEU A 103 14.63 -2.65 11.87
C LEU A 103 15.52 -3.02 13.06
N PRO A 104 15.60 -4.32 13.43
CA PRO A 104 16.48 -4.74 14.52
C PRO A 104 17.94 -4.48 14.16
N VAL A 105 18.68 -3.84 15.07
CA VAL A 105 20.09 -3.46 14.89
C VAL A 105 21.03 -4.68 14.97
N HIS A 106 20.62 -5.74 15.69
CA HIS A 106 21.38 -6.98 15.84
C HIS A 106 20.49 -8.18 15.48
N ALA A 107 20.51 -8.56 14.20
CA ALA A 107 19.82 -9.76 13.73
C ALA A 107 20.74 -10.97 13.99
N TRP A 108 20.50 -11.70 15.07
CA TRP A 108 21.24 -12.92 15.40
C TRP A 108 21.04 -14.04 14.35
N LEU A 109 19.98 -13.94 13.53
CA LEU A 109 19.81 -14.64 12.27
C LEU A 109 19.74 -13.61 11.12
N LYS A 110 20.51 -13.86 10.06
CA LYS A 110 20.92 -12.95 8.96
C LYS A 110 19.83 -12.27 8.11
N ILE A 111 18.59 -12.12 8.58
CA ILE A 111 17.52 -11.38 7.90
C ILE A 111 16.88 -10.39 8.91
N PRO A 112 17.13 -9.08 8.78
CA PRO A 112 16.46 -8.09 9.62
C PRO A 112 14.99 -7.98 9.21
N LEU A 113 14.12 -8.70 9.92
CA LEU A 113 12.67 -8.56 9.71
C LEU A 113 12.20 -7.22 10.30
N PRO A 114 11.44 -6.41 9.54
CA PRO A 114 10.86 -5.18 10.04
C PRO A 114 9.84 -5.50 11.15
N ARG A 115 10.05 -4.93 12.34
CA ARG A 115 9.12 -5.04 13.46
C ARG A 115 8.15 -3.86 13.43
N VAL A 116 6.87 -4.17 13.39
CA VAL A 116 5.78 -3.17 13.41
C VAL A 116 5.33 -2.97 14.85
N ILE A 117 5.41 -1.72 15.34
CA ILE A 117 4.94 -1.33 16.67
C ILE A 117 3.57 -0.66 16.49
N TRP A 118 2.56 -1.20 17.16
CA TRP A 118 1.19 -0.70 17.09
C TRP A 118 0.93 0.40 18.13
N ARG A 119 0.02 1.31 17.81
CA ARG A 119 -0.44 2.40 18.67
C ARG A 119 -1.35 1.79 19.76
N GLY A 120 -0.74 1.40 20.87
CA GLY A 120 -1.36 0.63 21.94
C GLY A 120 -0.41 -0.40 22.57
N ASP A 121 0.69 -0.72 21.88
CA ASP A 121 1.76 -1.56 22.42
C ASP A 121 2.69 -0.71 23.32
N ALA A 122 2.27 -0.53 24.58
CA ALA A 122 3.02 0.25 25.56
C ALA A 122 4.45 -0.29 25.77
N GLU A 123 4.62 -1.61 25.72
CA GLU A 123 5.92 -2.27 25.88
C GLU A 123 6.84 -2.01 24.68
N GLY A 124 6.30 -2.10 23.45
CA GLY A 124 7.04 -1.78 22.23
C GLY A 124 7.43 -0.31 22.14
N ILE A 125 6.55 0.59 22.58
CA ILE A 125 6.82 2.04 22.63
C ILE A 125 7.94 2.34 23.63
N GLU A 126 7.91 1.75 24.82
CA GLU A 126 8.93 2.00 25.85
C GLU A 126 10.30 1.45 25.42
N LYS A 127 10.35 0.27 24.80
CA LYS A 127 11.58 -0.28 24.20
C LYS A 127 12.14 0.62 23.09
N LEU A 128 11.28 1.17 22.23
CA LEU A 128 11.70 2.14 21.21
C LEU A 128 12.28 3.41 21.86
N ARG A 129 11.62 3.92 22.90
CA ARG A 129 12.03 5.12 23.63
C ARG A 129 13.39 4.94 24.29
N GLN A 130 13.62 3.78 24.90
CA GLN A 130 14.91 3.40 25.48
C GLN A 130 16.00 3.32 24.40
N ALA A 131 15.71 2.68 23.27
CA ALA A 131 16.66 2.57 22.15
C ALA A 131 17.02 3.93 21.53
N LEU A 132 16.06 4.87 21.46
CA LEU A 132 16.30 6.23 20.99
C LEU A 132 17.13 7.05 22.00
N ARG A 133 16.85 6.93 23.30
CA ARG A 133 17.65 7.59 24.36
C ARG A 133 19.10 7.12 24.38
N ALA A 134 19.37 5.84 24.11
CA ALA A 134 20.73 5.31 24.08
C ALA A 134 21.56 5.76 22.87
N ARG A 135 20.96 6.45 21.89
CA ARG A 135 21.64 6.98 20.70
C ARG A 135 21.98 8.47 20.80
N VAL A 136 21.51 9.17 21.83
CA VAL A 136 21.86 10.55 22.16
C VAL A 136 22.96 10.53 23.21
#